data_AF-A0A955J8B5-F1
#
_entry.id   AF-A0A955J8B5-F1
#
_cell.length_a   1.000
_cell.length_b   1.000
_cell.length_c   1.000
_cell.angle_alpha   90.00
_cell.angle_beta   90.00
_cell.angle_gamma   90.00
#
_symmetry.space_group_name_H-M   'P 1'
#
loop_
_entity.id
_entity.type
_entity.pdbx_description
1 polymer ?
#
loop_
_entity_poly.entity_id
_entity_poly.type
_entity_poly.pdbx_seq_one_letter_code
_entity_poly.pdbx_strand_id
1 'polypeptide(L)'
;MPQLHADTFARALRLAAGYDKARATIEERLAAIPTAESLSDLPPGTPVWIRADLDVADVDGVIGDDPRLKSLHETLELGRRQGWRMLVFGHRGRDADSTLEYVYQRLRDLEPGAGPFIRDWFDEHAETLTGIAVKGV
;
A
#
# COMPACT_ATOMS: atom_id res chain seq x y z
N MET A 1 24.32 3.34 5.77
CA MET A 1 24.04 2.00 6.32
C MET A 1 24.49 1.99 7.78
N PRO A 2 23.67 1.50 8.72
CA PRO A 2 24.09 1.42 10.13
C PRO A 2 25.28 0.46 10.24
N GLN A 3 26.36 0.88 10.90
CA GLN A 3 27.50 0.02 11.17
C GLN A 3 27.09 -1.02 12.21
N LEU A 4 27.11 -2.30 11.83
CA LEU A 4 26.90 -3.37 12.79
C LEU A 4 28.13 -3.44 13.70
N HIS A 5 27.94 -3.15 14.99
CA HIS A 5 28.98 -3.37 15.99
C HIS A 5 29.38 -4.86 16.01
N ALA A 6 30.64 -5.15 16.37
CA ALA A 6 31.22 -6.49 16.30
C ALA A 6 30.34 -7.56 16.96
N ASP A 7 29.72 -7.25 18.09
CA ASP A 7 28.83 -8.16 18.83
C ASP A 7 27.52 -8.44 18.08
N THR A 8 26.98 -7.44 17.37
CA THR A 8 25.75 -7.59 16.58
C THR A 8 26.01 -8.45 15.34
N PHE A 9 27.14 -8.24 14.68
CA PHE A 9 27.55 -9.03 13.52
C PHE A 9 27.90 -10.48 13.92
N ALA A 10 28.64 -10.68 15.01
CA ALA A 10 28.97 -12.01 15.52
C ALA A 10 27.70 -12.80 15.90
N ARG A 11 26.73 -12.16 16.55
CA ARG A 11 25.43 -12.77 16.85
C ARG A 11 24.65 -13.12 15.59
N ALA A 12 24.62 -12.23 14.59
CA ALA A 12 23.95 -12.50 13.31
C ALA A 12 24.57 -13.71 12.59
N LEU A 13 25.90 -13.82 12.56
CA LEU A 13 26.60 -14.97 12.00
C LEU A 13 26.28 -16.27 12.75
N ARG A 14 26.23 -16.24 14.09
CA ARG A 14 25.88 -17.43 14.89
C ARG A 14 24.44 -17.89 14.66
N LEU A 15 23.51 -16.96 14.49
CA LEU A 15 22.13 -17.26 14.09
C LEU A 15 22.09 -17.88 12.67
N ALA A 16 22.81 -17.30 11.71
CA ALA A 16 22.86 -17.80 10.33
C ALA A 16 23.52 -19.18 10.21
N ALA A 17 24.56 -19.44 11.01
CA ALA A 17 25.26 -20.71 11.07
C ALA A 17 24.56 -21.76 11.97
N GLY A 18 23.41 -21.44 12.57
CA GLY A 18 22.62 -22.36 13.38
C GLY A 18 23.20 -22.66 14.78
N TYR A 19 24.21 -21.91 15.22
CA TYR A 19 24.77 -22.03 16.57
C TYR A 19 23.85 -21.43 17.65
N ASP A 20 23.05 -20.44 17.27
CA ASP A 20 22.05 -19.82 18.13
C ASP A 20 20.66 -19.95 17.49
N LYS A 21 19.61 -20.02 18.31
CA LYS A 21 18.22 -20.01 17.83
C LYS A 21 17.67 -18.60 17.78
N ALA A 22 17.01 -18.25 16.68
CA ALA A 22 16.19 -17.05 16.64
C ALA A 22 15.10 -17.13 17.70
N ARG A 23 14.74 -15.98 18.29
CA ARG A 23 13.69 -15.90 19.33
C ARG A 23 12.31 -16.31 18.81
N ALA A 24 12.10 -16.20 17.50
CA ALA A 24 10.93 -16.64 16.78
C ALA A 24 11.34 -16.97 15.34
N THR A 25 10.71 -17.98 14.74
CA THR A 25 10.90 -18.34 13.33
C THR A 25 10.31 -17.28 12.39
N ILE A 26 10.56 -17.40 11.09
CA ILE A 26 9.97 -16.49 10.09
C ILE A 26 8.46 -16.69 10.05
N GLU A 27 8.00 -17.94 10.11
CA GLU A 27 6.59 -18.33 10.10
C GLU A 27 5.85 -17.75 11.32
N GLU A 28 6.44 -17.83 12.51
CA GLU A 28 5.87 -17.23 13.73
C GLU A 28 5.75 -15.71 13.61
N ARG A 29 6.73 -15.06 12.98
CA ARG A 29 6.70 -13.61 12.75
C ARG A 29 5.64 -13.22 11.73
N LEU A 30 5.53 -13.97 10.63
CA LEU A 30 4.52 -13.74 9.60
C LEU A 30 3.11 -13.96 10.16
N ALA A 31 2.90 -15.01 10.95
CA ALA A 31 1.62 -15.28 11.60
C ALA A 31 1.22 -14.22 12.64
N ALA A 32 2.18 -13.49 13.20
CA ALA A 32 1.91 -12.41 14.15
C ALA A 32 1.52 -11.08 13.49
N ILE A 33 1.67 -10.94 12.16
CA ILE A 33 1.26 -9.73 11.44
C ILE A 33 -0.28 -9.73 11.34
N PRO A 34 -0.98 -8.72 11.88
CA PRO A 34 -2.42 -8.62 11.73
C PRO A 34 -2.82 -8.50 10.26
N THR A 35 -3.87 -9.21 9.86
CA THR A 35 -4.45 -9.11 8.51
C THR A 35 -5.46 -7.97 8.44
N ALA A 36 -5.92 -7.63 7.23
CA ALA A 36 -6.94 -6.58 7.06
C ALA A 36 -8.25 -6.92 7.78
N GLU A 37 -8.60 -8.20 7.90
CA GLU A 37 -9.78 -8.68 8.62
C GLU A 37 -9.72 -8.36 10.13
N SER A 38 -8.54 -8.17 10.70
CA SER A 38 -8.40 -7.75 12.11
C SER A 38 -8.98 -6.37 12.39
N LEU A 39 -9.28 -5.59 11.35
CA LEU A 39 -9.93 -4.27 11.43
C LEU A 39 -11.46 -4.35 11.24
N SER A 40 -12.04 -5.55 11.14
CA SER A 40 -13.48 -5.72 10.79
C SER A 40 -14.45 -5.24 11.86
N ASP A 41 -13.97 -4.91 13.06
CA ASP A 41 -14.76 -4.34 14.15
C ASP A 41 -14.84 -2.80 14.10
N LEU A 42 -14.12 -2.16 13.16
CA LEU A 42 -14.20 -0.72 12.95
C LEU A 42 -15.61 -0.31 12.49
N PRO A 43 -16.16 0.80 13.03
CA PRO A 43 -17.48 1.27 12.64
C PRO A 43 -17.58 1.60 11.13
N PRO A 44 -18.75 1.43 10.51
CA PRO A 44 -19.02 1.97 9.18
C PRO A 44 -18.73 3.48 9.13
N GLY A 45 -18.17 3.95 8.00
CA GLY A 45 -17.72 5.33 7.82
C GLY A 45 -16.32 5.62 8.38
N THR A 46 -15.62 4.64 8.94
CA THR A 46 -14.23 4.81 9.39
C THR A 46 -13.32 5.18 8.22
N PRO A 47 -12.51 6.26 8.32
CA PRO A 47 -11.46 6.54 7.35
C PRO A 47 -10.36 5.47 7.41
N VAL A 48 -10.01 4.89 6.26
CA VAL A 48 -8.96 3.88 6.14
C VAL A 48 -8.02 4.27 5.01
N TRP A 49 -6.72 4.26 5.30
CA TRP A 49 -5.68 4.53 4.31
C TRP A 49 -5.08 3.22 3.83
N ILE A 50 -5.11 2.98 2.52
CA ILE A 50 -4.61 1.76 1.90
C ILE A 50 -3.34 2.10 1.14
N ARG A 51 -2.20 1.65 1.67
CA ARG A 51 -0.93 1.69 0.95
C ARG A 51 -0.91 0.56 -0.06
N ALA A 52 -1.12 0.88 -1.33
CA ALA A 52 -1.16 -0.09 -2.42
C ALA A 52 0.15 -0.07 -3.23
N ASP A 53 0.51 -1.23 -3.77
CA ASP A 53 1.50 -1.29 -4.85
C ASP A 53 0.82 -0.85 -6.15
N LEU A 54 1.06 0.40 -6.53
CA LEU A 54 0.53 1.03 -7.75
C LEU A 54 1.63 1.22 -8.79
N ASP A 55 2.79 0.58 -8.61
CA ASP A 55 3.93 0.67 -9.52
C ASP A 55 3.73 -0.23 -10.74
N VAL A 56 2.79 0.18 -11.57
CA VAL A 56 2.44 -0.50 -12.82
C VAL A 56 3.07 0.21 -14.01
N ALA A 57 3.58 -0.59 -14.94
CA ALA A 57 4.09 -0.08 -16.20
C ALA A 57 2.91 0.33 -17.10
N ASP A 58 3.05 1.46 -17.75
CA ASP A 58 2.24 1.81 -18.91
C ASP A 58 3.08 1.72 -20.19
N VAL A 59 2.38 1.60 -21.30
CA VAL A 59 2.95 1.82 -22.63
C VAL A 59 2.11 2.92 -23.26
N ASP A 60 2.72 4.08 -23.49
CA ASP A 60 2.06 5.26 -24.06
C ASP A 60 0.76 5.67 -23.34
N GLY A 61 0.77 5.67 -22.00
CA GLY A 61 -0.40 6.04 -21.19
C GLY A 61 -1.44 4.94 -21.03
N VAL A 62 -1.22 3.74 -21.60
CA VAL A 62 -2.12 2.60 -21.47
C VAL A 62 -1.54 1.59 -20.48
N ILE A 63 -2.31 1.29 -19.43
CA ILE A 63 -1.99 0.22 -18.48
C ILE A 63 -2.68 -1.06 -18.92
N GLY A 64 -1.88 -2.11 -19.09
CA GLY A 64 -2.37 -3.41 -19.48
C GLY A 64 -3.05 -4.18 -18.34
N ASP A 65 -2.98 -5.50 -18.46
CA ASP A 65 -3.49 -6.41 -17.46
C ASP A 65 -2.44 -6.67 -16.38
N ASP A 66 -2.38 -5.81 -15.36
CA ASP A 66 -1.38 -5.90 -14.30
C ASP A 66 -1.92 -6.59 -13.03
N PRO A 67 -1.26 -7.65 -12.52
CA PRO A 67 -1.70 -8.38 -11.33
C PRO A 67 -1.72 -7.54 -10.06
N ARG A 68 -0.91 -6.47 -9.96
CA ARG A 68 -0.91 -5.56 -8.80
C ARG A 68 -2.27 -4.90 -8.61
N LEU A 69 -2.87 -4.40 -9.69
CA LEU A 69 -4.19 -3.76 -9.62
C LEU A 69 -5.29 -4.79 -9.34
N LYS A 70 -5.20 -5.99 -9.91
CA LYS A 70 -6.15 -7.08 -9.61
C LYS A 70 -6.09 -7.51 -8.15
N SER A 71 -4.90 -7.63 -7.58
CA SER A 71 -4.71 -8.05 -6.20
C SER A 71 -5.31 -7.07 -5.19
N LEU A 72 -5.51 -5.81 -5.59
CA LEU A 72 -6.14 -4.79 -4.75
C LEU A 72 -7.65 -5.04 -4.56
N HIS A 73 -8.30 -5.75 -5.49
CA HIS A 73 -9.74 -5.99 -5.50
C HIS A 73 -10.26 -6.52 -4.16
N GLU A 74 -9.64 -7.57 -3.62
CA GLU A 74 -10.09 -8.21 -2.38
C GLU A 74 -10.06 -7.26 -1.18
N THR A 75 -9.04 -6.40 -1.12
CA THR A 75 -8.90 -5.38 -0.06
C THR A 75 -9.96 -4.29 -0.20
N LEU A 76 -10.22 -3.83 -1.42
CA LEU A 76 -11.25 -2.80 -1.67
C LEU A 76 -12.65 -3.34 -1.40
N GLU A 77 -12.92 -4.58 -1.80
CA GLU A 77 -14.19 -5.25 -1.52
C GLU A 77 -14.40 -5.45 -0.03
N LEU A 78 -13.36 -5.83 0.74
CA LEU A 78 -13.44 -5.88 2.19
C LEU A 78 -13.86 -4.51 2.75
N GLY A 79 -13.16 -3.43 2.38
CA GLY A 79 -13.48 -2.10 2.90
C GLY A 79 -14.87 -1.60 2.48
N ARG A 80 -15.33 -1.92 1.27
CA ARG A 80 -16.71 -1.61 0.82
C ARG A 80 -17.74 -2.35 1.65
N ARG A 81 -17.56 -3.66 1.90
CA ARG A 81 -18.48 -4.45 2.74
C ARG A 81 -18.55 -3.92 4.17
N GLN A 82 -17.42 -3.45 4.71
CA GLN A 82 -17.36 -2.84 6.04
C GLN A 82 -17.84 -1.37 6.07
N GLY A 83 -18.17 -0.78 4.91
CA GLY A 83 -18.61 0.61 4.81
C GLY A 83 -17.52 1.64 5.11
N TRP A 84 -16.25 1.30 4.91
CA TRP A 84 -15.13 2.21 5.15
C TRP A 84 -15.05 3.34 4.11
N ARG A 85 -14.48 4.47 4.53
CA ARG A 85 -14.08 5.56 3.63
C ARG A 85 -12.60 5.39 3.30
N MET A 86 -12.32 4.82 2.13
CA MET A 86 -10.96 4.42 1.75
C MET A 86 -10.23 5.51 0.95
N LEU A 87 -8.99 5.80 1.33
CA LEU A 87 -8.01 6.52 0.52
C LEU A 87 -6.93 5.55 0.07
N VAL A 88 -6.84 5.31 -1.23
CA VAL A 88 -5.78 4.47 -1.82
C VAL A 88 -4.63 5.36 -2.26
N PHE A 89 -3.42 5.04 -1.82
CA PHE A 89 -2.23 5.78 -2.17
C PHE A 89 -1.05 4.83 -2.40
N GLY A 90 -0.15 5.22 -3.30
CA GLY A 90 0.95 4.38 -3.75
C GLY A 90 2.08 5.24 -4.29
N HIS A 91 2.97 4.61 -5.05
CA HIS A 91 3.96 5.31 -5.87
C HIS A 91 4.00 4.63 -7.23
N ARG A 92 4.63 5.30 -8.19
CA ARG A 92 4.88 4.75 -9.52
C ARG A 92 6.27 5.19 -9.98
N GLY A 93 7.08 4.21 -10.37
CA GLY A 93 8.46 4.42 -10.77
C GLY A 93 9.29 5.12 -9.69
N ARG A 94 10.33 5.81 -10.15
CA ARG A 94 11.25 6.60 -9.32
C ARG A 94 11.37 8.04 -9.80
N ASP A 95 10.62 8.39 -10.83
CA ASP A 95 10.57 9.73 -11.39
C ASP A 95 9.59 10.57 -10.57
N ALA A 96 10.05 11.73 -10.09
CA ALA A 96 9.26 12.62 -9.27
C ALA A 96 8.07 13.22 -10.05
N ASP A 97 8.18 13.29 -11.38
CA ASP A 97 7.14 13.83 -12.25
C ASP A 97 6.08 12.77 -12.64
N SER A 98 6.26 11.51 -12.22
CA SER A 98 5.31 10.44 -12.51
C SER A 98 3.99 10.61 -11.76
N THR A 99 2.89 10.61 -12.52
CA THR A 99 1.52 10.69 -11.97
C THR A 99 0.84 9.31 -11.89
N LEU A 100 -0.10 9.18 -10.95
CA LEU A 100 -0.98 8.01 -10.79
C LEU A 100 -2.27 8.12 -11.63
N GLU A 101 -2.43 9.14 -12.48
CA GLU A 101 -3.66 9.35 -13.25
C GLU A 101 -4.05 8.18 -14.16
N TYR A 102 -3.09 7.64 -14.91
CA TYR A 102 -3.35 6.48 -15.75
C TYR A 102 -3.70 5.25 -14.91
N VAL A 103 -3.07 5.09 -13.74
CA VAL A 103 -3.39 4.03 -12.77
C VAL A 103 -4.81 4.17 -12.27
N TYR A 104 -5.23 5.40 -11.95
CA TYR A 104 -6.59 5.71 -11.55
C TYR A 104 -7.60 5.39 -12.65
N GLN A 105 -7.33 5.77 -13.90
CA GLN A 105 -8.21 5.44 -15.03
C GLN A 105 -8.41 3.94 -15.15
N ARG A 106 -7.31 3.17 -15.09
CA ARG A 106 -7.38 1.71 -15.14
C ARG A 106 -8.11 1.11 -13.93
N LEU A 107 -7.87 1.65 -12.74
CA LEU A 107 -8.54 1.21 -11.53
C LEU A 107 -10.05 1.47 -11.61
N ARG A 108 -10.48 2.60 -12.17
CA ARG A 108 -11.90 2.93 -12.37
C ARG A 108 -12.61 1.92 -13.28
N ASP A 109 -11.91 1.40 -14.29
CA ASP A 109 -12.45 0.36 -15.18
C ASP A 109 -12.60 -0.99 -14.47
N LEU A 110 -11.63 -1.34 -13.60
CA LEU A 110 -11.64 -2.59 -12.83
C LEU A 110 -12.59 -2.55 -11.64
N GLU A 111 -12.81 -1.36 -11.09
CA GLU A 111 -13.51 -1.12 -9.84
C GLU A 111 -14.63 -0.08 -10.04
N PRO A 112 -15.83 -0.48 -10.48
CA PRO A 112 -16.94 0.44 -10.81
C PRO A 112 -17.48 1.33 -9.68
N GLY A 113 -16.90 1.27 -8.47
CA GLY A 113 -17.16 2.15 -7.33
C GLY A 113 -15.96 2.99 -6.90
N ALA A 114 -14.91 3.10 -7.72
CA ALA A 114 -13.76 3.94 -7.44
C ALA A 114 -14.18 5.42 -7.30
N GLY A 115 -13.68 6.07 -6.25
CA GLY A 115 -13.93 7.49 -5.99
C GLY A 115 -13.23 8.42 -6.99
N PRO A 116 -13.23 9.74 -6.75
CA PRO A 116 -12.47 10.67 -7.57
C PRO A 116 -10.95 10.50 -7.37
N PHE A 117 -10.17 10.89 -8.39
CA PHE A 117 -8.74 11.10 -8.23
C PHE A 117 -8.48 12.40 -7.48
N ILE A 118 -7.60 12.35 -6.48
CA ILE A 118 -7.23 13.50 -5.66
C ILE A 118 -5.78 13.85 -5.97
N ARG A 119 -5.58 14.99 -6.62
CA ARG A 119 -4.25 15.61 -6.75
C ARG A 119 -3.91 16.35 -5.46
N ASP A 120 -2.62 16.42 -5.16
CA ASP A 120 -2.08 17.20 -4.05
C ASP A 120 -2.83 16.89 -2.74
N TRP A 121 -3.02 15.60 -2.46
CA TRP A 121 -3.86 15.11 -1.36
C TRP A 121 -3.27 15.39 0.04
N PHE A 122 -1.99 15.70 0.10
CA PHE A 122 -1.25 15.97 1.33
C PHE A 122 -0.37 17.20 1.14
N ASP A 123 -0.52 18.17 2.03
CA ASP A 123 0.35 19.33 2.14
C ASP A 123 1.42 19.03 3.19
N GLU A 124 2.65 18.83 2.74
CA GLU A 124 3.79 18.50 3.59
C GLU A 124 4.24 19.67 4.49
N HIS A 125 3.97 20.91 4.11
CA HIS A 125 4.35 22.08 4.90
C HIS A 125 3.35 22.34 6.03
N ALA A 126 2.06 22.12 5.76
CA ALA A 126 0.99 22.29 6.74
C ALA A 126 0.71 21.01 7.55
N GLU A 127 1.22 19.85 7.13
CA GLU A 127 0.87 18.52 7.65
C GLU A 127 -0.66 18.25 7.61
N THR A 128 -1.34 18.80 6.61
CA THR A 128 -2.79 18.69 6.46
C THR A 128 -3.17 17.94 5.20
N LEU A 129 -4.29 17.23 5.25
CA LEU A 129 -4.92 16.69 4.05
C LEU A 129 -5.45 17.85 3.21
N THR A 130 -4.95 17.95 1.99
CA THR A 130 -5.42 18.86 0.94
C THR A 130 -6.15 18.06 -0.14
N GLY A 131 -6.76 18.73 -1.12
CA GLY A 131 -7.32 18.03 -2.27
C GLY A 131 -8.51 18.74 -2.89
N ILE A 132 -8.35 19.08 -4.17
CA ILE A 132 -9.47 19.37 -5.06
C ILE A 132 -9.85 18.03 -5.69
N ALA A 133 -11.04 17.51 -5.36
CA ALA A 133 -11.57 16.34 -6.04
C ALA A 133 -11.77 16.67 -7.53
N VAL A 134 -10.99 16.04 -8.41
CA VAL A 134 -11.19 16.21 -9.85
C VAL A 134 -12.39 15.34 -10.23
N LYS A 135 -13.53 15.96 -10.55
CA LYS A 135 -14.65 15.25 -11.17
C LYS A 135 -14.17 14.73 -12.52
N GLY A 136 -14.27 13.41 -12.69
CA GLY A 136 -13.71 12.70 -13.84
C GLY A 136 -14.08 13.33 -15.18
N VAL A 137 -13.07 13.38 -16.04
CA VAL A 137 -13.23 13.44 -17.50
C VAL A 137 -13.74 12.07 -18.00
#